data_AF-A0A8C4S7Y0-F1
#
_entry.id   AF-A0A8C4S7Y0-F1
#
_cell.length_a   1.000
_cell.length_b   1.000
_cell.length_c   1.000
_cell.angle_alpha   90.00
_cell.angle_beta   90.00
_cell.angle_gamma   90.00
#
_symmetry.space_group_name_H-M   'P 1'
#
loop_
_entity.id
_entity.type
_entity.pdbx_description
1 polymer ?
#
loop_
_entity_poly.entity_id
_entity_poly.type
_entity_poly.pdbx_seq_one_letter_code
_entity_poly.pdbx_strand_id
1 'polypeptide(L)'
;MQQHQKQADIGLADWGRKAIEIAENEMPGLMKMREMYGESKPLKGARIAGCLHMTLQTAVLIETLQALGAEVQWSSCNIFSTQDHAAAAIAKTGIPVYAWKGETDEEYLWCIEQTINFHDGQPLNMILDDGGDLTSLVHKKYPKLLAGIRGISEETTTGVHNLYKMLKSGELKIPAINVNDSVTKSKFDNLYGCRESLIDGIKRATDVMIAGKVAVVAGYGDVGKGCVQALRAFGARVIVTEIDPINALQAAMEGYEVTTMDEACKEGNIFVTTTGCKDIICGRHFEQMKDDSIVCNIGHFDVELDVKWLNQNAIEKVNVKPQVDRYRLKNGHHIILLAEGRLVNLGCAMGHPSFVMSNSFTNQVLAQIELWTNPDKYPLGVYFLPKKLDEAVAAAHLDKLGVKLTKLSNKQAEYLGCPKKALSNQTTTDTNLVDADLIHGPSEGMKLQRLCNSFLDFQTPVDDIIQITVPGNACLPSRSCNIWAECFGRPHTIFFCPRHSLAICFLC
;
A
#
# COMPACT_ATOMS: atom_id res chain seq x y z
N MET A 1 15.55 -34.99 6.57
CA MET A 1 14.14 -35.13 6.97
C MET A 1 13.52 -33.76 6.87
N GLN A 2 12.48 -33.60 6.07
CA GLN A 2 11.74 -32.34 5.97
C GLN A 2 11.03 -32.12 7.32
N GLN A 3 11.30 -31.01 8.00
CA GLN A 3 10.54 -30.67 9.21
C GLN A 3 9.13 -30.27 8.77
N HIS A 4 8.09 -30.76 9.46
CA HIS A 4 6.69 -30.51 9.06
C HIS A 4 6.14 -29.18 9.56
N GLN A 5 6.82 -28.54 10.51
CA GLN A 5 6.54 -27.19 11.04
C GLN A 5 7.73 -26.77 11.93
N LYS A 6 7.94 -25.46 12.12
CA LYS A 6 8.91 -24.91 13.09
C LYS A 6 8.45 -23.54 13.58
N GLN A 7 8.30 -23.41 14.89
CA GLN A 7 7.87 -22.21 15.60
C GLN A 7 8.61 -22.11 16.94
N ALA A 8 8.57 -20.93 17.58
CA ALA A 8 9.32 -20.70 18.83
C ALA A 8 8.89 -21.64 19.97
N ASP A 9 7.58 -21.71 20.27
CA ASP A 9 7.04 -22.52 21.35
C ASP A 9 5.60 -22.96 21.07
N ILE A 10 5.38 -24.26 20.88
CA ILE A 10 4.03 -24.84 20.67
C ILE A 10 3.14 -24.69 21.93
N GLY A 11 3.71 -24.51 23.11
CA GLY A 11 2.99 -24.29 24.37
C GLY A 11 2.13 -23.03 24.38
N LEU A 12 2.41 -22.06 23.49
CA LEU A 12 1.67 -20.80 23.37
C LEU A 12 0.33 -20.95 22.63
N ALA A 13 0.03 -22.12 22.06
CA ALA A 13 -1.11 -22.32 21.18
C ALA A 13 -2.47 -22.02 21.83
N ASP A 14 -2.64 -22.29 23.12
CA ASP A 14 -3.93 -22.04 23.81
C ASP A 14 -4.18 -20.55 24.02
N TRP A 15 -3.12 -19.76 24.24
CA TRP A 15 -3.22 -18.30 24.22
C TRP A 15 -3.51 -17.80 22.80
N GLY A 16 -2.76 -18.31 21.81
CA GLY A 16 -2.98 -18.03 20.40
C GLY A 16 -4.43 -18.23 19.98
N ARG A 17 -5.04 -19.37 20.33
CA ARG A 17 -6.42 -19.69 19.99
C ARG A 17 -7.40 -18.67 20.55
N LYS A 18 -7.28 -18.32 21.84
CA LYS A 18 -8.14 -17.29 22.48
C LYS A 18 -8.00 -15.93 21.81
N ALA A 19 -6.79 -15.56 21.41
CA ALA A 19 -6.54 -14.30 20.73
C ALA A 19 -7.08 -14.30 19.28
N ILE A 20 -7.02 -15.44 18.58
CA ILE A 20 -7.64 -15.64 17.26
C ILE A 20 -9.16 -15.49 17.35
N GLU A 21 -9.82 -16.09 18.35
CA GLU A 21 -11.27 -15.95 18.57
C GLU A 21 -11.70 -14.49 18.77
N ILE A 22 -10.88 -13.68 19.43
CA ILE A 22 -11.11 -12.23 19.55
C ILE A 22 -10.92 -11.55 18.18
N ALA A 23 -9.87 -11.91 17.44
CA ALA A 23 -9.62 -11.36 16.11
C ALA A 23 -10.74 -11.68 15.12
N GLU A 24 -11.28 -12.90 15.13
CA GLU A 24 -12.40 -13.31 14.27
C GLU A 24 -13.62 -12.40 14.43
N ASN A 25 -13.94 -12.00 15.67
CA ASN A 25 -15.03 -11.07 15.94
C ASN A 25 -14.78 -9.67 15.36
N GLU A 26 -13.53 -9.27 15.18
CA GLU A 26 -13.13 -8.01 14.55
C GLU A 26 -12.86 -8.17 13.04
N MET A 27 -13.01 -9.35 12.45
CA MET A 27 -12.73 -9.60 11.03
C MET A 27 -13.98 -10.02 10.24
N PRO A 28 -15.01 -9.16 10.16
CA PRO A 28 -16.31 -9.52 9.58
C PRO A 28 -16.22 -9.89 8.09
N GLY A 29 -15.28 -9.31 7.34
CA GLY A 29 -15.07 -9.64 5.93
C GLY A 29 -14.65 -11.10 5.73
N LEU A 30 -13.64 -11.55 6.48
CA LEU A 30 -13.20 -12.95 6.44
C LEU A 30 -14.27 -13.91 6.95
N MET A 31 -14.98 -13.55 8.02
CA MET A 31 -16.09 -14.36 8.52
C MET A 31 -17.20 -14.50 7.47
N LYS A 32 -17.48 -13.42 6.71
CA LYS A 32 -18.43 -13.45 5.62
C LYS A 32 -17.97 -14.35 4.47
N MET A 33 -16.67 -14.39 4.17
CA MET A 33 -16.14 -15.33 3.17
C MET A 33 -16.35 -16.79 3.60
N ARG A 34 -16.10 -17.12 4.87
CA ARG A 34 -16.37 -18.46 5.41
C ARG A 34 -17.85 -18.83 5.29
N GLU A 35 -18.76 -17.91 5.64
CA GLU A 35 -20.21 -18.10 5.51
C GLU A 35 -20.62 -18.35 4.05
N MET A 36 -20.12 -17.54 3.12
CA MET A 36 -20.54 -17.60 1.71
C MET A 36 -19.95 -18.79 0.93
N TYR A 37 -18.70 -19.17 1.25
CA TYR A 37 -17.91 -20.09 0.42
C TYR A 37 -17.46 -21.36 1.14
N GLY A 38 -17.71 -21.48 2.45
CA GLY A 38 -17.27 -22.64 3.24
C GLY A 38 -17.89 -23.97 2.79
N GLU A 39 -19.16 -23.95 2.35
CA GLU A 39 -19.87 -25.14 1.84
C GLU A 39 -19.41 -25.52 0.42
N SER A 40 -19.27 -24.52 -0.47
CA SER A 40 -18.92 -24.76 -1.87
C SER A 40 -17.44 -25.09 -2.07
N LYS A 41 -16.59 -24.72 -1.11
CA LYS A 41 -15.14 -24.97 -1.09
C LYS A 41 -14.45 -24.61 -2.41
N PRO A 42 -14.53 -23.34 -2.85
CA PRO A 42 -14.03 -22.92 -4.15
C PRO A 42 -12.53 -23.14 -4.32
N LEU A 43 -11.76 -23.17 -3.23
CA LEU A 43 -10.31 -23.37 -3.25
C LEU A 43 -9.91 -24.85 -3.13
N LYS A 44 -10.85 -25.79 -3.26
CA LYS A 44 -10.53 -27.21 -3.26
C LYS A 44 -9.46 -27.55 -4.31
N GLY A 45 -8.36 -28.15 -3.86
CA GLY A 45 -7.21 -28.51 -4.69
C GLY A 45 -6.15 -27.42 -4.84
N ALA A 46 -6.40 -26.20 -4.32
CA ALA A 46 -5.38 -25.18 -4.20
C ALA A 46 -4.39 -25.57 -3.10
N ARG A 47 -3.10 -25.41 -3.40
CA ARG A 47 -1.97 -25.58 -2.50
C ARG A 47 -1.25 -24.24 -2.43
N ILE A 48 -1.67 -23.45 -1.45
CA ILE A 48 -1.27 -22.05 -1.29
C ILE A 48 -0.04 -21.98 -0.40
N ALA A 49 1.08 -21.56 -0.98
CA ALA A 49 2.23 -21.13 -0.21
C ALA A 49 2.07 -19.64 0.12
N GLY A 50 1.98 -19.32 1.41
CA GLY A 50 1.88 -17.95 1.91
C GLY A 50 3.22 -17.45 2.45
N CYS A 51 3.62 -16.25 2.06
CA CYS A 51 4.73 -15.52 2.63
C CYS A 51 4.25 -14.13 3.08
N LEU A 52 3.80 -14.05 4.33
CA LEU A 52 3.17 -12.86 4.91
C LEU A 52 3.37 -12.88 6.42
N HIS A 53 3.53 -11.71 7.04
CA HIS A 53 3.65 -11.54 8.50
C HIS A 53 2.78 -12.55 9.29
N MET A 54 3.40 -13.44 10.08
CA MET A 54 2.68 -14.49 10.80
C MET A 54 2.06 -13.96 12.10
N THR A 55 0.92 -13.27 11.98
CA THR A 55 0.20 -12.61 13.08
C THR A 55 -1.13 -13.30 13.41
N LEU A 56 -1.83 -12.82 14.44
CA LEU A 56 -3.21 -13.22 14.75
C LEU A 56 -4.17 -12.96 13.59
N GLN A 57 -4.01 -11.85 12.87
CA GLN A 57 -4.85 -11.52 11.72
C GLN A 57 -4.61 -12.52 10.59
N THR A 58 -3.34 -12.85 10.34
CA THR A 58 -2.94 -13.81 9.31
C THR A 58 -3.40 -15.23 9.65
N ALA A 59 -3.41 -15.60 10.94
CA ALA A 59 -3.99 -16.85 11.40
C ALA A 59 -5.48 -16.98 10.99
N VAL A 60 -6.28 -15.90 11.10
CA VAL A 60 -7.68 -15.89 10.64
C VAL A 60 -7.78 -16.03 9.11
N LEU A 61 -6.87 -15.40 8.35
CA LEU A 61 -6.76 -15.57 6.90
C LEU A 61 -6.46 -17.03 6.52
N ILE A 62 -5.44 -17.63 7.13
CA ILE A 62 -5.03 -19.03 6.91
C ILE A 62 -6.21 -19.98 7.14
N GLU A 63 -6.89 -19.86 8.28
CA GLU A 63 -8.05 -20.71 8.60
C GLU A 63 -9.24 -20.43 7.66
N THR A 64 -9.36 -19.23 7.11
CA THR A 64 -10.36 -18.91 6.08
C THR A 64 -10.05 -19.61 4.77
N LEU A 65 -8.79 -19.57 4.30
CA LEU A 65 -8.37 -20.28 3.09
C LEU A 65 -8.60 -21.79 3.23
N GLN A 66 -8.27 -22.36 4.40
CA GLN A 66 -8.53 -23.77 4.70
C GLN A 66 -10.03 -24.09 4.74
N ALA A 67 -10.85 -23.25 5.37
CA ALA A 67 -12.31 -23.43 5.39
C ALA A 67 -12.91 -23.48 3.98
N LEU A 68 -12.35 -22.69 3.06
CA LEU A 68 -12.69 -22.63 1.64
C LEU A 68 -12.09 -23.78 0.80
N GLY A 69 -11.37 -24.71 1.41
CA GLY A 69 -10.91 -25.96 0.81
C GLY A 69 -9.45 -25.99 0.35
N ALA A 70 -8.67 -24.93 0.59
CA ALA A 70 -7.25 -24.94 0.26
C ALA A 70 -6.43 -25.79 1.24
N GLU A 71 -5.35 -26.38 0.74
CA GLU A 71 -4.20 -26.75 1.55
C GLU A 71 -3.27 -25.54 1.65
N VAL A 72 -2.72 -25.28 2.83
CA VAL A 72 -1.94 -24.07 3.11
C VAL A 72 -0.64 -24.42 3.82
N GLN A 73 0.46 -23.79 3.42
CA GLN A 73 1.72 -23.76 4.17
C GLN A 73 2.20 -22.32 4.26
N TRP A 74 2.81 -21.93 5.38
CA TRP A 74 3.08 -20.52 5.66
C TRP A 74 4.48 -20.23 6.20
N SER A 75 5.05 -19.11 5.75
CA SER A 75 6.22 -18.45 6.31
C SER A 75 5.93 -16.97 6.55
N SER A 76 6.68 -16.35 7.46
CA SER A 76 6.63 -14.90 7.63
C SER A 76 7.37 -14.19 6.49
N CYS A 77 6.97 -12.97 6.12
CA CYS A 77 7.72 -12.11 5.20
C CYS A 77 8.70 -11.16 5.91
N ASN A 78 8.75 -11.17 7.25
CA ASN A 78 9.70 -10.36 8.02
C ASN A 78 10.12 -11.04 9.33
N ILE A 79 11.43 -11.05 9.58
CA ILE A 79 12.08 -11.75 10.70
C ILE A 79 11.61 -11.31 12.10
N PHE A 80 11.04 -10.11 12.25
CA PHE A 80 10.56 -9.61 13.54
C PHE A 80 9.04 -9.52 13.63
N SER A 81 8.30 -9.88 12.59
CA SER A 81 6.85 -9.64 12.55
C SER A 81 6.00 -10.78 13.12
N THR A 82 6.59 -11.97 13.28
CA THR A 82 5.86 -13.13 13.79
C THR A 82 5.36 -12.90 15.21
N GLN A 83 4.11 -13.28 15.46
CA GLN A 83 3.52 -13.38 16.79
C GLN A 83 3.52 -14.86 17.17
N ASP A 84 4.47 -15.28 18.01
CA ASP A 84 4.75 -16.71 18.25
C ASP A 84 3.52 -17.49 18.75
N HIS A 85 2.65 -16.85 19.54
CA HIS A 85 1.40 -17.47 19.98
C HIS A 85 0.41 -17.72 18.83
N ALA A 86 0.35 -16.84 17.83
CA ALA A 86 -0.44 -17.06 16.62
C ALA A 86 0.13 -18.22 15.78
N ALA A 87 1.45 -18.22 15.57
CA ALA A 87 2.14 -19.30 14.87
C ALA A 87 1.92 -20.66 15.56
N ALA A 88 2.02 -20.71 16.89
CA ALA A 88 1.76 -21.91 17.68
C ALA A 88 0.31 -22.39 17.56
N ALA A 89 -0.67 -21.49 17.55
CA ALA A 89 -2.09 -21.84 17.40
C ALA A 89 -2.40 -22.47 16.05
N ILE A 90 -1.78 -21.96 14.97
CA ILE A 90 -1.93 -22.52 13.62
C ILE A 90 -1.16 -23.84 13.48
N ALA A 91 0.06 -23.92 14.00
CA ALA A 91 0.81 -25.18 14.06
C ALA A 91 0.02 -26.29 14.77
N LYS A 92 -0.70 -25.97 15.87
CA LYS A 92 -1.53 -26.93 16.62
C LYS A 92 -2.74 -27.45 15.83
N THR A 93 -3.19 -26.77 14.78
CA THR A 93 -4.27 -27.26 13.91
C THR A 93 -3.78 -28.25 12.85
N GLY A 94 -2.45 -28.44 12.76
CA GLY A 94 -1.81 -29.30 11.76
C GLY A 94 -1.46 -28.58 10.46
N ILE A 95 -1.63 -27.26 10.38
CA ILE A 95 -1.20 -26.45 9.24
C ILE A 95 0.32 -26.17 9.37
N PRO A 96 1.14 -26.48 8.35
CA PRO A 96 2.57 -26.20 8.37
C PRO A 96 2.86 -24.69 8.44
N VAL A 97 3.49 -24.28 9.53
CA VAL A 97 3.99 -22.92 9.74
C VAL A 97 5.47 -22.98 10.08
N TYR A 98 6.26 -22.18 9.37
CA TYR A 98 7.69 -22.01 9.56
C TYR A 98 7.94 -20.53 9.83
N ALA A 99 7.75 -20.13 11.08
CA ALA A 99 7.86 -18.73 11.47
C ALA A 99 8.08 -18.58 12.98
N TRP A 100 9.00 -17.71 13.39
CA TRP A 100 9.16 -17.23 14.77
C TRP A 100 9.70 -15.80 14.80
N LYS A 101 9.53 -15.11 15.92
CA LYS A 101 10.09 -13.76 16.08
C LYS A 101 11.60 -13.85 16.34
N GLY A 102 12.38 -13.09 15.58
CA GLY A 102 13.84 -13.06 15.71
C GLY A 102 14.56 -14.13 14.89
N GLU A 103 14.02 -14.48 13.72
CA GLU A 103 14.73 -15.27 12.71
C GLU A 103 16.04 -14.58 12.29
N THR A 104 17.07 -15.37 12.00
CA THR A 104 18.20 -14.91 11.20
C THR A 104 17.82 -14.84 9.72
N ASP A 105 18.58 -14.10 8.90
CA ASP A 105 18.32 -14.05 7.45
C ASP A 105 18.42 -15.44 6.79
N GLU A 106 19.30 -16.33 7.28
CA GLU A 106 19.40 -17.71 6.78
C GLU A 106 18.15 -18.54 7.13
N GLU A 107 17.64 -18.39 8.36
CA GLU A 107 16.42 -19.06 8.80
C GLU A 107 15.18 -18.55 8.07
N TYR A 108 15.11 -17.24 7.81
CA TYR A 108 14.05 -16.61 7.03
C TYR A 108 13.93 -17.22 5.63
N LEU A 109 15.03 -17.29 4.89
CA LEU A 109 15.07 -17.94 3.58
C LEU A 109 14.71 -19.43 3.67
N TRP A 110 15.22 -20.12 4.70
CA TRP A 110 14.89 -21.52 4.94
C TRP A 110 13.39 -21.74 5.18
N CYS A 111 12.74 -20.85 5.94
CA CYS A 111 11.30 -20.89 6.23
C CYS A 111 10.48 -20.78 4.94
N ILE A 112 10.81 -19.84 4.06
CA ILE A 112 10.14 -19.68 2.74
C ILE A 112 10.31 -20.97 1.91
N GLU A 113 11.52 -21.55 1.90
CA GLU A 113 11.76 -22.79 1.16
C GLU A 113 10.94 -23.99 1.65
N GLN A 114 10.57 -24.02 2.94
CA GLN A 114 9.74 -25.11 3.48
C GLN A 114 8.30 -25.06 2.96
N THR A 115 7.81 -23.91 2.49
CA THR A 115 6.42 -23.77 2.02
C THR A 115 6.22 -24.27 0.57
N ILE A 116 7.32 -24.61 -0.15
CA ILE A 116 7.30 -24.93 -1.58
C ILE A 116 6.66 -26.29 -1.89
N ASN A 117 6.95 -27.31 -1.08
CA ASN A 117 6.47 -28.68 -1.29
C ASN A 117 5.51 -29.08 -0.18
N PHE A 118 4.35 -29.60 -0.56
CA PHE A 118 3.27 -30.03 0.33
C PHE A 118 3.46 -31.49 0.77
N HIS A 119 2.70 -31.92 1.78
CA HIS A 119 2.86 -33.23 2.42
C HIS A 119 2.69 -34.44 1.48
N ASP A 120 1.92 -34.30 0.41
CA ASP A 120 1.72 -35.31 -0.63
C ASP A 120 2.87 -35.35 -1.66
N GLY A 121 3.91 -34.53 -1.45
CA GLY A 121 5.04 -34.36 -2.36
C GLY A 121 4.74 -33.46 -3.56
N GLN A 122 3.54 -32.89 -3.66
CA GLN A 122 3.21 -31.96 -4.73
C GLN A 122 3.73 -30.54 -4.43
N PRO A 123 4.18 -29.80 -5.46
CA PRO A 123 4.58 -28.42 -5.27
C PRO A 123 3.36 -27.51 -5.05
N LEU A 124 3.60 -26.32 -4.51
CA LEU A 124 2.64 -25.21 -4.51
C LEU A 124 2.05 -25.01 -5.92
N ASN A 125 0.79 -24.59 -5.96
CA ASN A 125 0.12 -24.21 -7.21
C ASN A 125 -0.54 -22.81 -7.15
N MET A 126 -0.37 -22.12 -6.02
CA MET A 126 -0.83 -20.76 -5.76
C MET A 126 0.18 -20.06 -4.84
N ILE A 127 0.41 -18.77 -5.08
CA ILE A 127 1.25 -17.91 -4.22
C ILE A 127 0.37 -16.82 -3.61
N LEU A 128 0.50 -16.61 -2.30
CA LEU A 128 0.01 -15.43 -1.59
C LEU A 128 1.21 -14.74 -0.96
N ASP A 129 1.50 -13.51 -1.37
CA ASP A 129 2.77 -12.84 -1.09
C ASP A 129 2.56 -11.44 -0.52
N ASP A 130 3.51 -11.02 0.31
CA ASP A 130 3.63 -9.69 0.89
C ASP A 130 5.11 -9.30 0.81
N GLY A 131 5.44 -8.49 -0.18
CA GLY A 131 6.81 -8.02 -0.44
C GLY A 131 7.47 -8.61 -1.68
N GLY A 132 6.95 -9.74 -2.19
CA GLY A 132 7.41 -10.38 -3.40
C GLY A 132 8.59 -11.35 -3.22
N ASP A 133 8.93 -11.73 -1.99
CA ASP A 133 10.09 -12.59 -1.71
C ASP A 133 9.83 -14.05 -2.11
N LEU A 134 8.66 -14.60 -1.82
CA LEU A 134 8.29 -15.94 -2.29
C LEU A 134 8.19 -15.97 -3.82
N THR A 135 7.57 -14.96 -4.41
CA THR A 135 7.49 -14.78 -5.86
C THR A 135 8.88 -14.76 -6.48
N SER A 136 9.79 -13.94 -5.94
CA SER A 136 11.16 -13.82 -6.42
C SER A 136 11.94 -15.12 -6.28
N LEU A 137 11.80 -15.80 -5.14
CA LEU A 137 12.46 -17.07 -4.86
C LEU A 137 12.00 -18.16 -5.84
N VAL A 138 10.69 -18.28 -6.10
CA VAL A 138 10.14 -19.25 -7.06
C VAL A 138 10.62 -18.94 -8.48
N HIS A 139 10.56 -17.67 -8.91
CA HIS A 139 10.99 -17.28 -10.27
C HIS A 139 12.49 -17.53 -10.51
N LYS A 140 13.34 -17.28 -9.50
CA LYS A 140 14.80 -17.37 -9.66
C LYS A 140 15.34 -18.76 -9.39
N LYS A 141 14.89 -19.42 -8.31
CA LYS A 141 15.46 -20.68 -7.82
C LYS A 141 14.65 -21.91 -8.22
N TYR A 142 13.33 -21.76 -8.43
CA TYR A 142 12.43 -22.86 -8.77
C TYR A 142 11.63 -22.63 -10.07
N PRO A 143 12.25 -22.17 -11.18
CA PRO A 143 11.51 -21.78 -12.38
C PRO A 143 10.72 -22.94 -13.02
N LYS A 144 11.12 -24.19 -12.76
CA LYS A 144 10.40 -25.38 -13.23
C LYS A 144 9.00 -25.52 -12.63
N LEU A 145 8.76 -24.94 -11.45
CA LEU A 145 7.46 -25.00 -10.77
C LEU A 145 6.45 -24.01 -11.34
N LEU A 146 6.91 -22.95 -12.02
CA LEU A 146 6.04 -21.88 -12.54
C LEU A 146 4.90 -22.41 -13.42
N ALA A 147 5.15 -23.44 -14.22
CA ALA A 147 4.13 -24.04 -15.09
C ALA A 147 2.95 -24.68 -14.31
N GLY A 148 3.15 -25.03 -13.04
CA GLY A 148 2.12 -25.59 -12.17
C GLY A 148 1.42 -24.56 -11.27
N ILE A 149 1.83 -23.29 -11.30
CA ILE A 149 1.30 -22.23 -10.44
C ILE A 149 0.29 -21.40 -11.23
N ARG A 150 -0.94 -21.31 -10.72
CA ARG A 150 -2.03 -20.61 -11.40
C ARG A 150 -1.97 -19.09 -11.22
N GLY A 151 -1.38 -18.58 -10.14
CA GLY A 151 -1.19 -17.15 -9.98
C GLY A 151 -0.65 -16.72 -8.63
N ILE A 152 -0.43 -15.41 -8.53
CA ILE A 152 0.09 -14.69 -7.36
C ILE A 152 -0.97 -13.68 -6.91
N SER A 153 -1.22 -13.55 -5.62
CA SER A 153 -1.85 -12.35 -5.06
C SER A 153 -0.85 -11.62 -4.15
N GLU A 154 -0.57 -10.35 -4.44
CA GLU A 154 0.46 -9.56 -3.77
C GLU A 154 -0.13 -8.36 -3.03
N GLU A 155 0.20 -8.25 -1.75
CA GLU A 155 -0.42 -7.32 -0.81
C GLU A 155 0.15 -5.91 -0.81
N THR A 156 1.44 -5.75 -1.09
CA THR A 156 2.16 -4.51 -0.77
C THR A 156 2.55 -3.68 -1.98
N THR A 157 2.64 -2.37 -1.80
CA THR A 157 3.14 -1.44 -2.82
C THR A 157 4.48 -1.88 -3.38
N THR A 158 5.39 -2.35 -2.52
CA THR A 158 6.74 -2.76 -2.92
C THR A 158 6.73 -4.06 -3.73
N GLY A 159 6.00 -5.08 -3.29
CA GLY A 159 5.87 -6.33 -4.05
C GLY A 159 5.17 -6.11 -5.39
N VAL A 160 4.12 -5.29 -5.43
CA VAL A 160 3.43 -4.89 -6.66
C VAL A 160 4.35 -4.15 -7.62
N HIS A 161 5.17 -3.22 -7.12
CA HIS A 161 6.17 -2.53 -7.95
C HIS A 161 7.17 -3.53 -8.56
N ASN A 162 7.59 -4.53 -7.80
CA ASN A 162 8.44 -5.60 -8.30
C ASN A 162 7.73 -6.44 -9.38
N LEU A 163 6.44 -6.78 -9.21
CA LEU A 163 5.65 -7.49 -10.23
C LEU A 163 5.57 -6.70 -11.53
N TYR A 164 5.29 -5.39 -11.49
CA TYR A 164 5.28 -4.54 -12.69
C TYR A 164 6.66 -4.46 -13.36
N LYS A 165 7.73 -4.39 -12.57
CA LYS A 165 9.11 -4.41 -13.08
C LYS A 165 9.41 -5.73 -13.78
N MET A 166 9.06 -6.86 -13.15
CA MET A 166 9.23 -8.21 -13.71
C MET A 166 8.39 -8.38 -14.98
N LEU A 167 7.17 -7.85 -15.04
CA LEU A 167 6.35 -7.86 -16.26
C LEU A 167 7.03 -7.07 -17.38
N LYS A 168 7.51 -5.86 -17.09
CA LYS A 168 8.20 -4.99 -18.07
C LYS A 168 9.50 -5.59 -18.59
N SER A 169 10.26 -6.30 -17.75
CA SER A 169 11.49 -7.00 -18.17
C SER A 169 11.23 -8.38 -18.79
N GLY A 170 9.97 -8.83 -18.84
CA GLY A 170 9.62 -10.16 -19.33
C GLY A 170 10.04 -11.30 -18.38
N GLU A 171 10.40 -11.00 -17.14
CA GLU A 171 10.76 -11.97 -16.10
C GLU A 171 9.55 -12.60 -15.42
N LEU A 172 8.42 -11.90 -15.34
CA LEU A 172 7.17 -12.45 -14.77
C LEU A 172 6.63 -13.54 -15.69
N LYS A 173 6.35 -14.73 -15.14
CA LYS A 173 5.92 -15.92 -15.94
C LYS A 173 4.51 -16.43 -15.62
N ILE A 174 3.88 -15.91 -14.58
CA ILE A 174 2.55 -16.31 -14.12
C ILE A 174 1.71 -15.06 -13.82
N PRO A 175 0.37 -15.13 -13.94
CA PRO A 175 -0.49 -13.98 -13.68
C PRO A 175 -0.44 -13.57 -12.20
N ALA A 176 -0.62 -12.29 -11.95
CA ALA A 176 -0.68 -11.74 -10.60
C ALA A 176 -1.89 -10.81 -10.43
N ILE A 177 -2.49 -10.84 -9.25
CA ILE A 177 -3.45 -9.83 -8.80
C ILE A 177 -2.75 -8.89 -7.81
N ASN A 178 -2.77 -7.61 -8.15
CA ASN A 178 -2.39 -6.50 -7.29
C ASN A 178 -3.52 -6.27 -6.28
N VAL A 179 -3.34 -6.78 -5.06
CA VAL A 179 -4.27 -6.58 -3.96
C VAL A 179 -4.06 -5.19 -3.34
N ASN A 180 -2.81 -4.70 -3.30
CA ASN A 180 -2.45 -3.42 -2.70
C ASN A 180 -3.34 -2.27 -3.16
N ASP A 181 -3.58 -2.18 -4.47
CA ASP A 181 -4.26 -1.04 -5.09
C ASP A 181 -5.78 -1.19 -5.15
N SER A 182 -6.33 -2.24 -4.52
CA SER A 182 -7.76 -2.24 -4.17
C SER A 182 -8.02 -1.04 -3.26
N VAL A 183 -9.13 -0.33 -3.44
CA VAL A 183 -9.45 0.86 -2.64
C VAL A 183 -9.61 0.46 -1.18
N THR A 184 -10.27 -0.66 -0.91
CA THR A 184 -10.44 -1.20 0.44
C THR A 184 -9.16 -1.73 1.08
N LYS A 185 -8.06 -1.85 0.31
CA LYS A 185 -6.73 -2.13 0.85
C LYS A 185 -5.98 -0.81 1.02
N SER A 186 -5.52 -0.18 -0.07
CA SER A 186 -4.67 1.02 -0.05
C SER A 186 -5.21 2.15 0.83
N LYS A 187 -6.49 2.51 0.72
CA LYS A 187 -7.09 3.63 1.46
C LYS A 187 -7.52 3.30 2.87
N PHE A 188 -7.38 2.05 3.31
CA PHE A 188 -7.75 1.61 4.64
C PHE A 188 -6.54 1.11 5.41
N ASP A 189 -5.90 0.05 4.93
CA ASP A 189 -4.76 -0.60 5.55
C ASP A 189 -3.58 0.38 5.69
N ASN A 190 -3.06 0.85 4.55
CA ASN A 190 -1.88 1.71 4.52
C ASN A 190 -2.13 3.03 5.28
N LEU A 191 -3.38 3.54 5.27
CA LEU A 191 -3.74 4.79 5.92
C LEU A 191 -4.11 4.62 7.40
N TYR A 192 -5.22 3.95 7.69
CA TYR A 192 -5.77 3.82 9.04
C TYR A 192 -4.98 2.85 9.90
N GLY A 193 -4.45 1.76 9.31
CA GLY A 193 -3.60 0.81 10.03
C GLY A 193 -2.31 1.47 10.51
N CYS A 194 -1.61 2.21 9.65
CA CYS A 194 -0.40 2.93 10.04
C CYS A 194 -0.68 4.07 11.01
N ARG A 195 -1.86 4.72 10.91
CA ARG A 195 -2.30 5.76 11.85
C ARG A 195 -2.42 5.26 13.29
N GLU A 196 -2.81 4.00 13.50
CA GLU A 196 -2.88 3.42 14.85
C GLU A 196 -1.55 2.79 15.27
N SER A 197 -0.96 1.98 14.39
CA SER A 197 0.14 1.07 14.74
C SER A 197 1.53 1.71 14.79
N LEU A 198 1.76 2.83 14.11
CA LEU A 198 3.04 3.56 14.19
C LEU A 198 3.32 3.98 15.63
N ILE A 199 2.35 4.68 16.24
CA ILE A 199 2.49 5.20 17.59
C ILE A 199 2.59 4.04 18.59
N ASP A 200 1.85 2.96 18.38
CA ASP A 200 1.95 1.76 19.21
C ASP A 200 3.38 1.19 19.21
N GLY A 201 3.99 1.03 18.03
CA GLY A 201 5.38 0.59 17.88
C GLY A 201 6.37 1.50 18.61
N ILE A 202 6.30 2.82 18.38
CA ILE A 202 7.17 3.80 19.04
C ILE A 202 6.98 3.77 20.55
N LYS A 203 5.74 3.67 21.04
CA LYS A 203 5.40 3.67 22.46
C LYS A 203 5.91 2.42 23.16
N ARG A 204 5.61 1.22 22.65
CA ARG A 204 6.11 -0.03 23.25
C ARG A 204 7.64 -0.10 23.24
N ALA A 205 8.28 0.50 22.24
CA ALA A 205 9.73 0.56 22.17
C ALA A 205 10.34 1.52 23.21
N THR A 206 9.79 2.73 23.36
CA THR A 206 10.52 3.85 24.00
C THR A 206 9.77 4.55 25.13
N ASP A 207 8.46 4.32 25.27
CA ASP A 207 7.56 5.04 26.17
C ASP A 207 7.58 6.58 26.04
N VAL A 208 8.18 7.09 24.95
CA VAL A 208 8.46 8.52 24.77
C VAL A 208 7.19 9.36 24.73
N MET A 209 7.24 10.56 25.31
CA MET A 209 6.19 11.57 25.11
C MET A 209 6.28 12.16 23.71
N ILE A 210 5.22 11.97 22.91
CA ILE A 210 5.08 12.49 21.54
C ILE A 210 4.75 13.99 21.55
N ALA A 211 3.89 14.42 22.48
CA ALA A 211 3.50 15.83 22.62
C ALA A 211 4.72 16.75 22.81
N GLY A 212 4.73 17.86 22.07
CA GLY A 212 5.81 18.85 22.10
C GLY A 212 7.08 18.45 21.34
N LYS A 213 7.13 17.26 20.73
CA LYS A 213 8.24 16.85 19.87
C LYS A 213 8.06 17.38 18.44
N VAL A 214 9.19 17.49 17.75
CA VAL A 214 9.20 17.61 16.29
C VAL A 214 9.32 16.20 15.72
N ALA A 215 8.37 15.79 14.89
CA ALA A 215 8.40 14.51 14.19
C ALA A 215 8.56 14.75 12.69
N VAL A 216 9.55 14.10 12.08
CA VAL A 216 9.83 14.19 10.64
C VAL A 216 9.33 12.90 9.99
N VAL A 217 8.44 13.02 9.01
CA VAL A 217 7.91 11.90 8.23
C VAL A 217 8.40 12.03 6.80
N ALA A 218 9.19 11.05 6.35
CA ALA A 218 9.69 11.01 4.99
C ALA A 218 8.74 10.20 4.09
N GLY A 219 8.11 10.87 3.14
CA GLY A 219 7.04 10.35 2.30
C GLY A 219 5.66 10.75 2.81
N TYR A 220 4.77 11.09 1.89
CA TYR A 220 3.39 11.50 2.14
C TYR A 220 2.40 10.75 1.23
N GLY A 221 2.72 9.50 0.90
CA GLY A 221 1.77 8.52 0.37
C GLY A 221 0.72 8.11 1.43
N ASP A 222 -0.04 7.03 1.20
CA ASP A 222 -1.10 6.62 2.13
C ASP A 222 -0.55 6.27 3.54
N VAL A 223 0.61 5.60 3.61
CA VAL A 223 1.33 5.34 4.88
C VAL A 223 1.72 6.64 5.57
N GLY A 224 2.44 7.53 4.87
CA GLY A 224 2.85 8.83 5.40
C GLY A 224 1.67 9.66 5.90
N LYS A 225 0.57 9.71 5.15
CA LYS A 225 -0.69 10.36 5.54
C LYS A 225 -1.24 9.81 6.86
N GLY A 226 -1.19 8.49 7.08
CA GLY A 226 -1.60 7.87 8.34
C GLY A 226 -0.69 8.27 9.49
N CYS A 227 0.62 8.21 9.25
CA CYS A 227 1.66 8.54 10.23
C CYS A 227 1.58 9.99 10.69
N VAL A 228 1.45 10.95 9.77
CA VAL A 228 1.39 12.38 10.13
C VAL A 228 0.14 12.71 10.97
N GLN A 229 -1.00 12.08 10.65
CA GLN A 229 -2.25 12.28 11.39
C GLN A 229 -2.11 11.79 12.83
N ALA A 230 -1.48 10.63 13.02
CA ALA A 230 -1.25 10.04 14.33
C ALA A 230 -0.34 10.92 15.20
N LEU A 231 0.82 11.31 14.65
CA LEU A 231 1.80 12.13 15.35
C LEU A 231 1.23 13.49 15.74
N ARG A 232 0.51 14.15 14.82
CA ARG A 232 -0.15 15.43 15.08
C ARG A 232 -1.25 15.30 16.14
N ALA A 233 -2.06 14.24 16.10
CA ALA A 233 -3.11 14.01 17.09
C ALA A 233 -2.57 13.83 18.52
N PHE A 234 -1.35 13.30 18.65
CA PHE A 234 -0.63 13.22 19.93
C PHE A 234 0.16 14.49 20.29
N GLY A 235 0.01 15.59 19.53
CA GLY A 235 0.57 16.89 19.85
C GLY A 235 2.01 17.12 19.38
N ALA A 236 2.52 16.34 18.43
CA ALA A 236 3.79 16.65 17.78
C ALA A 236 3.63 17.75 16.71
N ARG A 237 4.67 18.58 16.53
CA ARG A 237 4.83 19.37 15.30
C ARG A 237 5.40 18.44 14.23
N VAL A 238 4.68 18.27 13.13
CA VAL A 238 5.08 17.31 12.08
C VAL A 238 5.65 18.04 10.87
N ILE A 239 6.82 17.61 10.43
CA ILE A 239 7.51 18.03 9.21
C ILE A 239 7.45 16.88 8.20
N VAL A 240 7.20 17.18 6.94
CA VAL A 240 7.11 16.20 5.84
C VAL A 240 8.27 16.43 4.86
N THR A 241 8.82 15.34 4.32
CA THR A 241 9.69 15.41 3.14
C THR A 241 9.04 14.66 1.99
N GLU A 242 9.00 15.25 0.79
CA GLU A 242 8.38 14.63 -0.38
C GLU A 242 9.15 14.95 -1.67
N ILE A 243 9.11 13.99 -2.60
CA ILE A 243 9.60 14.14 -3.97
C ILE A 243 8.46 14.39 -4.95
N ASP A 244 7.24 13.95 -4.62
CA ASP A 244 6.06 14.14 -5.46
C ASP A 244 5.40 15.50 -5.15
N PRO A 245 5.28 16.41 -6.13
CA PRO A 245 4.71 17.73 -5.90
C PRO A 245 3.21 17.71 -5.54
N ILE A 246 2.45 16.69 -5.96
CA ILE A 246 1.04 16.52 -5.61
C ILE A 246 0.94 16.14 -4.13
N ASN A 247 1.72 15.16 -3.68
CA ASN A 247 1.73 14.76 -2.27
C ASN A 247 2.29 15.88 -1.36
N ALA A 248 3.33 16.58 -1.80
CA ALA A 248 3.87 17.74 -1.10
C ALA A 248 2.82 18.86 -0.96
N LEU A 249 2.08 19.17 -2.04
CA LEU A 249 1.01 20.16 -1.98
C LEU A 249 -0.12 19.72 -1.05
N GLN A 250 -0.50 18.43 -1.05
CA GLN A 250 -1.47 17.90 -0.09
C GLN A 250 -1.00 18.10 1.36
N ALA A 251 0.26 17.78 1.67
CA ALA A 251 0.82 17.99 3.01
C ALA A 251 0.79 19.48 3.42
N ALA A 252 1.19 20.38 2.52
CA ALA A 252 1.16 21.81 2.77
C ALA A 252 -0.27 22.33 3.01
N MET A 253 -1.26 21.86 2.25
CA MET A 253 -2.66 22.25 2.40
C MET A 253 -3.30 21.74 3.70
N GLU A 254 -2.78 20.67 4.28
CA GLU A 254 -3.14 20.18 5.61
C GLU A 254 -2.42 20.93 6.75
N GLY A 255 -1.53 21.87 6.41
CA GLY A 255 -0.79 22.71 7.35
C GLY A 255 0.50 22.08 7.90
N TYR A 256 1.07 21.10 7.20
CA TYR A 256 2.39 20.56 7.53
C TYR A 256 3.49 21.38 6.86
N GLU A 257 4.59 21.57 7.57
CA GLU A 257 5.82 22.07 6.95
C GLU A 257 6.37 21.02 6.00
N VAL A 258 6.73 21.41 4.77
CA VAL A 258 7.33 20.52 3.78
C VAL A 258 8.72 21.04 3.42
N THR A 259 9.75 20.25 3.71
CA THR A 259 11.15 20.61 3.46
C THR A 259 11.99 19.36 3.16
N THR A 260 13.31 19.51 2.99
CA THR A 260 14.22 18.41 2.72
C THR A 260 14.67 17.70 4.01
N MET A 261 15.11 16.44 3.90
CA MET A 261 15.70 15.74 5.05
C MET A 261 17.00 16.40 5.53
N ASP A 262 17.77 17.02 4.63
CA ASP A 262 18.99 17.76 4.99
C ASP A 262 18.69 18.93 5.93
N GLU A 263 17.52 19.58 5.84
CA GLU A 263 17.09 20.59 6.79
C GLU A 263 16.38 19.99 8.01
N ALA A 264 15.43 19.08 7.79
CA ALA A 264 14.61 18.50 8.85
C ALA A 264 15.43 17.68 9.88
N CYS A 265 16.57 17.09 9.47
CA CYS A 265 17.43 16.31 10.37
C CYS A 265 18.00 17.12 11.55
N LYS A 266 18.10 18.45 11.41
CA LYS A 266 18.58 19.35 12.46
C LYS A 266 17.51 19.63 13.53
N GLU A 267 16.24 19.40 13.21
CA GLU A 267 15.10 19.77 14.04
C GLU A 267 14.38 18.58 14.69
N GLY A 268 14.32 17.45 13.98
CA GLY A 268 13.54 16.29 14.40
C GLY A 268 13.99 15.70 15.74
N ASN A 269 13.01 15.23 16.51
CA ASN A 269 13.20 14.36 17.66
C ASN A 269 12.79 12.91 17.33
N ILE A 270 11.85 12.74 16.41
CA ILE A 270 11.33 11.45 15.95
C ILE A 270 11.41 11.48 14.42
N PHE A 271 11.95 10.43 13.82
CA PHE A 271 12.08 10.27 12.38
C PHE A 271 11.39 8.97 11.96
N VAL A 272 10.48 9.08 10.98
CA VAL A 272 9.71 7.97 10.43
C VAL A 272 9.86 7.95 8.92
N THR A 273 10.38 6.86 8.36
CA THR A 273 10.48 6.69 6.90
C THR A 273 9.32 5.85 6.36
N THR A 274 8.68 6.33 5.30
CA THR A 274 7.46 5.73 4.70
C THR A 274 7.51 5.73 3.17
N THR A 275 8.70 5.70 2.57
CA THR A 275 8.88 6.03 1.14
C THR A 275 8.88 4.81 0.23
N GLY A 276 9.24 3.62 0.75
CA GLY A 276 9.59 2.47 -0.07
C GLY A 276 10.85 2.66 -0.92
N CYS A 277 11.65 3.70 -0.64
CA CYS A 277 12.84 4.08 -1.38
C CYS A 277 14.08 4.02 -0.47
N LYS A 278 15.24 3.74 -1.07
CA LYS A 278 16.51 3.62 -0.35
C LYS A 278 17.15 4.98 -0.05
N ASP A 279 18.09 5.00 0.88
CA ASP A 279 18.99 6.12 1.15
C ASP A 279 18.26 7.41 1.63
N ILE A 280 17.19 7.25 2.44
CA ILE A 280 16.39 8.37 2.96
C ILE A 280 17.07 9.01 4.17
N ILE A 281 17.53 8.20 5.13
CA ILE A 281 18.31 8.67 6.28
C ILE A 281 19.71 8.05 6.24
N CYS A 282 20.72 8.89 5.99
CA CYS A 282 22.12 8.50 5.86
C CYS A 282 23.00 9.12 6.95
N GLY A 283 24.29 8.74 6.99
CA GLY A 283 25.28 9.26 7.94
C GLY A 283 25.25 10.77 8.17
N ARG A 284 25.25 11.56 7.09
CA ARG A 284 25.22 13.04 7.15
C ARG A 284 23.98 13.61 7.88
N HIS A 285 22.88 12.86 7.93
CA HIS A 285 21.68 13.24 8.68
C HIS A 285 21.84 12.88 10.15
N PHE A 286 22.28 11.64 10.46
CA PHE A 286 22.51 11.19 11.84
C PHE A 286 23.46 12.11 12.62
N GLU A 287 24.52 12.61 11.97
CA GLU A 287 25.49 13.52 12.59
C GLU A 287 24.90 14.88 13.02
N GLN A 288 23.77 15.28 12.45
CA GLN A 288 23.08 16.54 12.72
C GLN A 288 21.87 16.39 13.65
N MET A 289 21.48 15.15 13.96
CA MET A 289 20.31 14.89 14.81
C MET A 289 20.54 15.33 16.26
N LYS A 290 19.44 15.68 16.92
CA LYS A 290 19.41 15.96 18.36
C LYS A 290 19.78 14.71 19.16
N ASP A 291 20.34 14.90 20.35
CA ASP A 291 20.62 13.81 21.28
C ASP A 291 19.34 13.01 21.60
N ASP A 292 19.47 11.68 21.60
CA ASP A 292 18.38 10.71 21.74
C ASP A 292 17.24 10.86 20.72
N SER A 293 17.58 11.26 19.48
CA SER A 293 16.60 11.19 18.38
C SER A 293 16.17 9.75 18.12
N ILE A 294 14.86 9.52 18.03
CA ILE A 294 14.27 8.22 17.72
C ILE A 294 14.14 8.10 16.20
N VAL A 295 14.67 7.02 15.64
CA VAL A 295 14.65 6.76 14.20
C VAL A 295 14.02 5.39 13.94
N CYS A 296 13.00 5.37 13.08
CA CYS A 296 12.29 4.14 12.74
C CYS A 296 11.80 4.17 11.29
N ASN A 297 11.52 2.97 10.78
CA ASN A 297 11.00 2.74 9.44
C ASN A 297 9.65 2.04 9.54
N ILE A 298 8.70 2.43 8.70
CA ILE A 298 7.42 1.73 8.53
C ILE A 298 7.13 1.44 7.05
N GLY A 299 8.10 1.68 6.16
CA GLY A 299 8.14 1.09 4.83
C GLY A 299 8.57 -0.38 4.87
N HIS A 300 8.31 -1.11 3.78
CA HIS A 300 8.39 -2.57 3.76
C HIS A 300 9.81 -3.14 4.01
N PHE A 301 10.83 -2.61 3.33
CA PHE A 301 12.22 -3.07 3.46
C PHE A 301 13.08 -2.15 4.33
N ASP A 302 14.14 -2.70 4.93
CA ASP A 302 15.12 -2.01 5.79
C ASP A 302 16.20 -1.23 5.02
N VAL A 303 15.83 -0.69 3.85
CA VAL A 303 16.73 0.04 2.96
C VAL A 303 16.59 1.57 3.06
N GLU A 304 15.54 2.05 3.72
CA GLU A 304 15.29 3.50 3.85
C GLU A 304 16.31 4.16 4.80
N LEU A 305 16.84 3.38 5.75
CA LEU A 305 17.79 3.83 6.77
C LEU A 305 19.15 3.19 6.55
N ASP A 306 20.23 3.99 6.55
CA ASP A 306 21.60 3.47 6.49
C ASP A 306 22.07 2.95 7.86
N VAL A 307 21.47 1.85 8.30
CA VAL A 307 21.81 1.18 9.58
C VAL A 307 23.25 0.65 9.57
N LYS A 308 23.76 0.30 8.38
CA LYS A 308 25.15 -0.11 8.20
C LYS A 308 26.10 1.02 8.61
N TRP A 309 25.82 2.27 8.24
CA TRP A 309 26.61 3.41 8.66
C TRP A 309 26.64 3.55 10.19
N LEU A 310 25.49 3.40 10.87
CA LEU A 310 25.43 3.45 12.35
C LEU A 310 26.33 2.37 12.97
N ASN A 311 26.22 1.12 12.50
CA ASN A 311 27.02 0.00 13.00
C ASN A 311 28.54 0.21 12.78
N GLN A 312 28.94 0.93 11.73
CA GLN A 312 30.34 1.16 11.40
C GLN A 312 30.94 2.41 12.05
N ASN A 313 30.12 3.43 12.34
CA ASN A 313 30.62 4.76 12.73
C ASN A 313 30.28 5.17 14.16
N ALA A 314 29.30 4.52 14.80
CA ALA A 314 29.03 4.72 16.22
C ALA A 314 30.21 4.24 17.06
N ILE A 315 30.51 4.97 18.14
CA ILE A 315 31.55 4.59 19.10
C ILE A 315 31.08 3.51 20.07
N GLU A 316 29.75 3.38 20.23
CA GLU A 316 29.12 2.42 21.11
C GLU A 316 27.72 2.08 20.58
N LYS A 317 27.34 0.81 20.65
CA LYS A 317 25.97 0.32 20.45
C LYS A 317 25.54 -0.38 21.73
N VAL A 318 24.50 0.13 22.40
CA VAL A 318 23.89 -0.49 23.57
C VAL A 318 22.53 -1.05 23.17
N ASN A 319 22.35 -2.36 23.27
CA ASN A 319 21.02 -2.94 23.17
C ASN A 319 20.26 -2.63 24.47
N VAL A 320 19.15 -1.89 24.37
CA VAL A 320 18.32 -1.51 25.52
C VAL A 320 17.39 -2.66 25.89
N LYS A 321 16.74 -3.22 24.86
CA LYS A 321 15.86 -4.40 24.91
C LYS A 321 15.69 -4.94 23.48
N PRO A 322 14.99 -6.07 23.27
CA PRO A 322 14.74 -6.57 21.92
C PRO A 322 14.20 -5.47 20.99
N GLN A 323 14.82 -5.33 19.82
CA GLN A 323 14.46 -4.36 18.78
C GLN A 323 14.60 -2.87 19.18
N VAL A 324 15.33 -2.55 20.26
CA VAL A 324 15.65 -1.16 20.63
C VAL A 324 17.14 -1.04 20.92
N ASP A 325 17.83 -0.34 20.03
CA ASP A 325 19.26 -0.09 20.12
C ASP A 325 19.55 1.39 20.29
N ARG A 326 20.46 1.73 21.20
CA ARG A 326 20.93 3.09 21.43
C ARG A 326 22.39 3.21 20.99
N TYR A 327 22.62 4.00 19.96
CA TYR A 327 23.93 4.23 19.36
C TYR A 327 24.50 5.55 19.88
N ARG A 328 25.75 5.55 20.34
CA ARG A 328 26.49 6.78 20.65
C ARG A 328 27.41 7.14 19.50
N LEU A 329 27.30 8.35 18.97
CA LEU A 329 28.10 8.84 17.85
C LEU A 329 29.38 9.55 18.33
N LYS A 330 30.31 9.82 17.40
CA LYS A 330 31.58 10.52 17.68
C LYS A 330 31.38 11.95 18.20
N ASN A 331 30.28 12.61 17.84
CA ASN A 331 29.91 13.93 18.33
C ASN A 331 29.37 13.91 19.78
N GLY A 332 29.19 12.74 20.38
CA GLY A 332 28.66 12.55 21.72
C GLY A 332 27.14 12.41 21.82
N HIS A 333 26.39 12.70 20.74
CA HIS A 333 24.95 12.50 20.69
C HIS A 333 24.58 11.02 20.49
N HIS A 334 23.36 10.68 20.90
CA HIS A 334 22.80 9.35 20.76
C HIS A 334 21.67 9.30 19.73
N ILE A 335 21.56 8.14 19.08
CA ILE A 335 20.44 7.77 18.21
C ILE A 335 19.76 6.53 18.78
N ILE A 336 18.45 6.57 18.95
CA ILE A 336 17.64 5.41 19.33
C ILE A 336 17.05 4.82 18.04
N LEU A 337 17.56 3.67 17.62
CA LEU A 337 17.10 2.96 16.43
C LEU A 337 16.10 1.88 16.82
N LEU A 338 14.96 1.86 16.14
CA LEU A 338 13.91 0.86 16.37
C LEU A 338 13.94 -0.24 15.31
N ALA A 339 13.73 -1.48 15.76
CA ALA A 339 13.61 -2.68 14.92
C ALA A 339 14.74 -2.88 13.90
N GLU A 340 15.95 -2.39 14.19
CA GLU A 340 17.10 -2.45 13.28
C GLU A 340 16.78 -1.85 11.89
N GLY A 341 15.86 -0.88 11.83
CA GLY A 341 15.40 -0.24 10.60
C GLY A 341 14.38 -1.03 9.78
N ARG A 342 13.89 -2.17 10.28
CA ARG A 342 12.71 -2.86 9.73
C ARG A 342 11.41 -2.21 10.21
N LEU A 343 10.28 -2.70 9.69
CA LEU A 343 8.91 -2.26 10.01
C LEU A 343 8.65 -2.14 11.53
N VAL A 344 8.56 -0.92 12.04
CA VAL A 344 8.45 -0.62 13.48
C VAL A 344 7.12 -1.06 14.10
N ASN A 345 6.03 -0.96 13.35
CA ASN A 345 4.69 -1.31 13.82
C ASN A 345 4.56 -2.82 14.08
N LEU A 346 5.25 -3.66 13.30
CA LEU A 346 5.28 -5.11 13.45
C LEU A 346 6.46 -5.58 14.32
N GLY A 347 7.62 -4.96 14.18
CA GLY A 347 8.82 -5.30 14.93
C GLY A 347 8.71 -4.95 16.41
N CYS A 348 8.17 -3.77 16.73
CA CYS A 348 8.07 -3.27 18.10
C CYS A 348 6.64 -3.35 18.69
N ALA A 349 5.63 -3.68 17.89
CA ALA A 349 4.26 -3.87 18.36
C ALA A 349 3.59 -5.08 17.67
N MET A 350 2.31 -4.95 17.29
CA MET A 350 1.47 -6.05 16.81
C MET A 350 1.00 -5.86 15.36
N GLY A 351 1.56 -4.89 14.64
CA GLY A 351 1.08 -4.49 13.32
C GLY A 351 -0.28 -3.80 13.38
N HIS A 352 -1.02 -3.89 12.29
CA HIS A 352 -2.32 -3.25 12.17
C HIS A 352 -3.42 -3.99 12.95
N PRO A 353 -4.43 -3.28 13.49
CA PRO A 353 -5.56 -3.91 14.16
C PRO A 353 -6.34 -4.86 13.24
N SER A 354 -6.98 -5.87 13.83
CA SER A 354 -7.69 -6.93 13.08
C SER A 354 -8.76 -6.40 12.13
N PHE A 355 -9.50 -5.35 12.52
CA PHE A 355 -10.56 -4.80 11.69
C PHE A 355 -10.08 -4.26 10.35
N VAL A 356 -8.96 -3.54 10.32
CA VAL A 356 -8.45 -3.02 9.05
C VAL A 356 -7.85 -4.14 8.20
N MET A 357 -7.13 -5.09 8.83
CA MET A 357 -6.58 -6.27 8.13
C MET A 357 -7.65 -7.18 7.54
N SER A 358 -8.86 -7.19 8.12
CA SER A 358 -10.01 -7.87 7.53
C SER A 358 -10.31 -7.38 6.11
N ASN A 359 -10.10 -6.10 5.81
CA ASN A 359 -10.32 -5.58 4.45
C ASN A 359 -9.26 -6.15 3.49
N SER A 360 -7.97 -6.01 3.83
CA SER A 360 -6.86 -6.52 3.03
C SER A 360 -6.96 -8.02 2.79
N PHE A 361 -7.22 -8.79 3.83
CA PHE A 361 -7.27 -10.25 3.74
C PHE A 361 -8.56 -10.75 3.07
N THR A 362 -9.66 -10.01 3.12
CA THR A 362 -10.82 -10.34 2.29
C THR A 362 -10.49 -10.16 0.80
N ASN A 363 -9.74 -9.10 0.44
CA ASN A 363 -9.22 -8.95 -0.93
C ASN A 363 -8.29 -10.11 -1.31
N GLN A 364 -7.38 -10.54 -0.43
CA GLN A 364 -6.53 -11.70 -0.67
C GLN A 364 -7.34 -12.98 -0.95
N VAL A 365 -8.34 -13.28 -0.13
CA VAL A 365 -9.21 -14.45 -0.34
C VAL A 365 -9.93 -14.36 -1.68
N LEU A 366 -10.46 -13.19 -2.04
CA LEU A 366 -11.15 -12.99 -3.33
C LEU A 366 -10.18 -13.12 -4.51
N ALA A 367 -8.95 -12.62 -4.39
CA ALA A 367 -7.90 -12.76 -5.41
C ALA A 367 -7.52 -14.23 -5.61
N GLN A 368 -7.35 -14.98 -4.52
CA GLN A 368 -7.07 -16.42 -4.56
C GLN A 368 -8.22 -17.19 -5.23
N ILE A 369 -9.48 -16.87 -4.90
CA ILE A 369 -10.65 -17.48 -5.55
C ILE A 369 -10.67 -17.16 -7.05
N GLU A 370 -10.44 -15.90 -7.44
CA GLU A 370 -10.48 -15.49 -8.85
C GLU A 370 -9.39 -16.18 -9.68
N LEU A 371 -8.15 -16.17 -9.22
CA LEU A 371 -7.03 -16.84 -9.90
C LEU A 371 -7.22 -18.37 -9.96
N TRP A 372 -7.75 -18.97 -8.90
CA TRP A 372 -7.94 -20.41 -8.86
C TRP A 372 -9.11 -20.89 -9.71
N THR A 373 -10.25 -20.20 -9.66
CA THR A 373 -11.51 -20.65 -10.28
C THR A 373 -11.74 -20.10 -11.67
N ASN A 374 -11.11 -18.97 -12.03
CA ASN A 374 -11.28 -18.31 -13.33
C ASN A 374 -9.93 -18.07 -14.05
N PRO A 375 -9.06 -19.07 -14.22
CA PRO A 375 -7.72 -18.87 -14.77
C PRO A 375 -7.73 -18.23 -16.17
N ASP A 376 -8.73 -18.53 -17.00
CA ASP A 376 -8.83 -18.00 -18.36
C ASP A 376 -9.06 -16.48 -18.42
N LYS A 377 -9.52 -15.86 -17.33
CA LYS A 377 -9.69 -14.40 -17.23
C LYS A 377 -8.37 -13.65 -17.02
N TYR A 378 -7.35 -14.35 -16.53
CA TYR A 378 -6.09 -13.75 -16.10
C TYR A 378 -4.94 -14.36 -16.89
N PRO A 379 -4.74 -13.97 -18.17
CA PRO A 379 -3.51 -14.30 -18.89
C PRO A 379 -2.30 -13.66 -18.20
N LEU A 380 -1.08 -13.87 -18.72
CA LEU A 380 0.11 -13.27 -18.12
C LEU A 380 -0.03 -11.74 -18.01
N GLY A 381 0.01 -11.22 -16.78
CA GLY A 381 -0.16 -9.80 -16.49
C GLY A 381 -0.29 -9.53 -14.99
N VAL A 382 -0.42 -8.25 -14.64
CA VAL A 382 -0.70 -7.78 -13.27
C VAL A 382 -2.06 -7.07 -13.29
N TYR A 383 -3.04 -7.63 -12.58
CA TYR A 383 -4.45 -7.21 -12.64
C TYR A 383 -4.92 -6.60 -11.34
N PHE A 384 -5.89 -5.70 -11.42
CA PHE A 384 -6.65 -5.26 -10.24
C PHE A 384 -7.80 -6.23 -9.97
N LEU A 385 -8.24 -6.30 -8.71
CA LEU A 385 -9.52 -6.92 -8.40
C LEU A 385 -10.66 -6.14 -9.07
N PRO A 386 -11.66 -6.82 -9.65
CA PRO A 386 -12.85 -6.15 -10.17
C PRO A 386 -13.48 -5.25 -9.10
N LYS A 387 -13.79 -4.00 -9.47
CA LYS A 387 -14.35 -3.00 -8.55
C LYS A 387 -15.56 -3.49 -7.74
N LYS A 388 -16.41 -4.32 -8.34
CA LYS A 388 -17.57 -4.91 -7.66
C LYS A 388 -17.17 -5.78 -6.46
N LEU A 389 -16.02 -6.45 -6.53
CA LEU A 389 -15.48 -7.23 -5.42
C LEU A 389 -14.89 -6.30 -4.35
N ASP A 390 -14.19 -5.25 -4.74
CA ASP A 390 -13.67 -4.22 -3.83
C ASP A 390 -14.82 -3.53 -3.04
N GLU A 391 -15.92 -3.18 -3.71
CA GLU A 391 -17.14 -2.68 -3.07
C GLU A 391 -17.79 -3.71 -2.14
N ALA A 392 -17.76 -5.00 -2.50
CA ALA A 392 -18.29 -6.08 -1.68
C ALA A 392 -17.45 -6.27 -0.40
N VAL A 393 -16.12 -6.06 -0.47
CA VAL A 393 -15.27 -6.00 0.71
C VAL A 393 -15.75 -4.91 1.65
N ALA A 394 -15.90 -3.66 1.17
CA ALA A 394 -16.37 -2.57 2.02
C ALA A 394 -17.74 -2.88 2.65
N ALA A 395 -18.69 -3.35 1.83
CA ALA A 395 -20.04 -3.70 2.28
C ALA A 395 -20.04 -4.77 3.39
N ALA A 396 -19.15 -5.76 3.33
CA ALA A 396 -19.03 -6.81 4.33
C ALA A 396 -18.59 -6.31 5.72
N HIS A 397 -18.05 -5.09 5.83
CA HIS A 397 -17.57 -4.52 7.08
C HIS A 397 -18.56 -3.51 7.70
N LEU A 398 -19.54 -3.01 6.95
CA LEU A 398 -20.40 -1.90 7.37
C LEU A 398 -21.31 -2.24 8.57
N ASP A 399 -21.88 -3.45 8.58
CA ASP A 399 -22.83 -3.86 9.63
C ASP A 399 -22.16 -3.90 11.01
N LYS A 400 -20.88 -4.33 11.07
CA LYS A 400 -20.09 -4.38 12.30
C LYS A 400 -19.89 -2.99 12.93
N LEU A 401 -19.87 -1.95 12.10
CA LEU A 401 -19.76 -0.54 12.52
C LEU A 401 -21.12 0.14 12.73
N GLY A 402 -22.24 -0.58 12.52
CA GLY A 402 -23.58 -0.02 12.60
C GLY A 402 -23.93 0.95 11.46
N VAL A 403 -23.19 0.92 10.35
CA VAL A 403 -23.41 1.80 9.20
C VAL A 403 -24.63 1.34 8.40
N LYS A 404 -25.57 2.27 8.15
CA LYS A 404 -26.77 2.01 7.34
C LYS A 404 -26.61 2.60 5.95
N LEU A 405 -26.24 1.76 4.98
CA LEU A 405 -26.01 2.19 3.60
C LEU A 405 -27.33 2.60 2.90
N THR A 406 -27.37 3.82 2.36
CA THR A 406 -28.51 4.31 1.58
C THR A 406 -28.62 3.58 0.25
N LYS A 407 -29.84 3.27 -0.19
CA LYS A 407 -30.11 2.66 -1.49
C LYS A 407 -30.74 3.68 -2.42
N LEU A 408 -30.22 3.77 -3.65
CA LEU A 408 -30.82 4.60 -4.68
C LEU A 408 -32.25 4.13 -4.98
N SER A 409 -33.17 5.08 -5.08
CA SER A 409 -34.47 4.86 -5.72
C SER A 409 -34.28 4.64 -7.24
N ASN A 410 -35.27 4.05 -7.90
CA ASN A 410 -35.20 3.85 -9.36
C ASN A 410 -35.00 5.18 -10.10
N LYS A 411 -35.69 6.25 -9.65
CA LYS A 411 -35.58 7.60 -10.23
C LYS A 411 -34.17 8.19 -10.10
N GLN A 412 -33.50 7.97 -8.95
CA GLN A 412 -32.13 8.46 -8.76
C GLN A 412 -31.13 7.67 -9.60
N ALA A 413 -31.28 6.35 -9.70
CA ALA A 413 -30.42 5.51 -10.52
C ALA A 413 -30.53 5.87 -12.01
N GLU A 414 -31.76 6.09 -12.50
CA GLU A 414 -32.02 6.58 -13.86
C GLU A 414 -31.43 7.97 -14.11
N TYR A 415 -31.61 8.91 -13.18
CA TYR A 415 -31.03 10.25 -13.27
C TYR A 415 -29.50 10.23 -13.34
N LEU A 416 -28.86 9.36 -12.57
CA LEU A 416 -27.40 9.21 -12.53
C LEU A 416 -26.84 8.32 -13.65
N GLY A 417 -27.69 7.66 -14.44
CA GLY A 417 -27.27 6.72 -15.47
C GLY A 417 -26.49 5.52 -14.93
N CYS A 418 -26.79 5.06 -13.71
CA CYS A 418 -26.07 3.95 -13.07
C CYS A 418 -27.01 2.83 -12.59
N PRO A 419 -26.53 1.57 -12.48
CA PRO A 419 -27.33 0.49 -11.91
C PRO A 419 -27.73 0.78 -10.46
N LYS A 420 -28.97 0.41 -10.08
CA LYS A 420 -29.47 0.58 -8.69
C LYS A 420 -28.61 -0.09 -7.61
N LYS A 421 -27.87 -1.15 -7.99
CA LYS A 421 -26.94 -1.90 -7.12
C LYS A 421 -25.47 -1.51 -7.34
N ALA A 422 -25.15 -0.71 -8.36
CA ALA A 422 -23.79 -0.21 -8.52
C ALA A 422 -23.60 0.94 -7.55
N LEU A 423 -22.64 0.81 -6.65
CA LEU A 423 -22.22 1.93 -5.84
C LEU A 423 -21.41 2.84 -6.78
N SER A 424 -21.67 4.13 -6.66
CA SER A 424 -21.17 5.16 -7.56
C SER A 424 -19.64 5.15 -7.66
N ASN A 425 -19.11 5.06 -8.88
CA ASN A 425 -18.07 5.96 -9.40
C ASN A 425 -17.83 5.65 -10.89
N GLN A 426 -18.32 6.51 -11.77
CA GLN A 426 -17.90 6.57 -13.17
C GLN A 426 -16.57 7.35 -13.35
N THR A 427 -15.89 7.72 -12.26
CA THR A 427 -14.75 8.65 -12.27
C THR A 427 -13.38 7.99 -12.04
N THR A 428 -13.30 6.69 -11.80
CA THR A 428 -12.01 5.97 -11.86
C THR A 428 -11.95 5.29 -13.22
N THR A 429 -11.02 5.73 -14.06
CA THR A 429 -10.67 5.09 -15.33
C THR A 429 -10.40 3.60 -15.11
N ASP A 430 -11.38 2.76 -15.44
CA ASP A 430 -11.20 1.32 -15.62
C ASP A 430 -10.37 1.10 -16.89
N THR A 431 -9.06 1.33 -16.81
CA THR A 431 -8.12 0.75 -17.76
C THR A 431 -7.61 -0.54 -17.15
N ASN A 432 -8.21 -1.67 -17.56
CA ASN A 432 -7.81 -3.02 -17.17
C ASN A 432 -6.41 -3.44 -17.71
N LEU A 433 -5.62 -2.49 -18.18
CA LEU A 433 -4.21 -2.61 -18.53
C LEU A 433 -3.58 -1.25 -18.21
N VAL A 434 -2.57 -1.22 -17.35
CA VAL A 434 -1.68 -0.06 -17.28
C VAL A 434 -0.73 -0.20 -18.48
N ASP A 435 -0.99 0.55 -19.55
CA ASP A 435 -0.04 0.65 -20.66
C ASP A 435 1.29 1.21 -20.11
N ALA A 436 2.38 0.48 -20.34
CA ALA A 436 3.71 0.75 -19.81
C ALA A 436 4.40 2.01 -20.38
N ASP A 437 3.65 2.85 -21.10
CA ASP A 437 4.16 4.00 -21.87
C ASP A 437 4.20 5.33 -21.07
N LEU A 438 3.68 5.37 -19.84
CA LEU A 438 3.69 6.60 -19.02
C LEU A 438 4.99 6.85 -18.24
N ILE A 439 6.07 6.12 -18.53
CA ILE A 439 7.40 6.34 -17.94
C ILE A 439 8.44 6.58 -19.05
N HIS A 440 8.24 7.62 -19.85
CA HIS A 440 9.30 8.18 -20.67
C HIS A 440 9.40 9.69 -20.44
N GLY A 441 10.47 10.10 -19.76
CA GLY A 441 10.98 11.47 -19.86
C GLY A 441 11.37 11.78 -21.31
N PRO A 442 11.30 13.06 -21.73
CA PRO A 442 11.30 13.41 -23.14
C PRO A 442 12.68 13.14 -23.77
N SER A 443 12.74 12.21 -24.72
CA SER A 443 13.78 12.23 -25.74
C SER A 443 13.42 13.31 -26.77
N GLU A 444 14.34 14.23 -27.02
CA GLU A 444 14.24 15.28 -28.03
C GLU A 444 13.83 14.69 -29.39
N GLY A 445 12.71 15.16 -29.95
CA GLY A 445 12.37 14.88 -31.36
C GLY A 445 10.92 14.60 -31.74
N MET A 446 9.90 15.15 -31.07
CA MET A 446 8.55 15.26 -31.67
C MET A 446 7.89 16.60 -31.27
N LYS A 447 8.12 17.62 -32.09
CA LYS A 447 7.46 18.93 -31.99
C LYS A 447 6.20 18.95 -32.86
N LEU A 448 5.11 19.48 -32.28
CA LEU A 448 3.87 19.95 -32.92
C LEU A 448 2.95 18.91 -33.61
N GLN A 449 2.23 18.07 -32.85
CA GLN A 449 0.85 17.66 -33.24
C GLN A 449 -0.02 17.00 -32.16
N ARG A 450 0.18 17.29 -30.86
CA ARG A 450 -0.66 16.71 -29.78
C ARG A 450 -0.98 17.71 -28.66
N LEU A 451 -1.56 18.85 -29.02
CA LEU A 451 -2.07 19.83 -28.04
C LEU A 451 -3.52 20.29 -28.34
N CYS A 452 -4.25 19.56 -29.21
CA CYS A 452 -5.63 19.93 -29.58
C CYS A 452 -6.72 18.87 -29.31
N ASN A 453 -6.43 17.73 -28.67
CA ASN A 453 -7.44 16.66 -28.49
C ASN A 453 -7.88 16.37 -27.04
N SER A 454 -7.59 17.23 -26.07
CA SER A 454 -7.96 16.99 -24.65
C SER A 454 -9.06 17.91 -24.10
N PHE A 455 -9.73 18.69 -24.93
CA PHE A 455 -10.95 19.40 -24.54
C PHE A 455 -11.92 19.40 -25.71
N LEU A 456 -12.79 18.39 -25.80
CA LEU A 456 -14.05 18.39 -26.56
C LEU A 456 -14.72 17.01 -26.41
N ASP A 457 -15.35 16.78 -25.27
CA ASP A 457 -16.40 15.76 -25.14
C ASP A 457 -17.75 16.46 -24.96
N PHE A 458 -18.15 17.21 -25.99
CA PHE A 458 -19.52 17.67 -26.17
C PHE A 458 -19.85 17.61 -27.66
N GLN A 459 -20.71 16.66 -28.04
CA GLN A 459 -21.26 16.55 -29.39
C GLN A 459 -22.01 17.83 -29.76
N THR A 460 -21.38 18.69 -30.56
CA THR A 460 -22.07 19.80 -31.26
C THR A 460 -21.47 19.90 -32.68
N PRO A 461 -22.29 19.92 -33.76
CA PRO A 461 -21.79 20.04 -35.13
C PRO A 461 -21.05 21.37 -35.36
N VAL A 462 -20.01 21.34 -36.21
CA VAL A 462 -19.00 22.41 -36.41
C VAL A 462 -19.50 23.58 -37.30
N ASP A 463 -20.77 23.61 -37.68
CA ASP A 463 -21.27 24.55 -38.70
C ASP A 463 -21.68 25.94 -38.17
N ASP A 464 -21.60 26.21 -36.86
CA ASP A 464 -22.12 27.45 -36.23
C ASP A 464 -21.04 28.41 -35.66
N ILE A 465 -19.75 28.22 -35.97
CA ILE A 465 -18.67 29.10 -35.48
C ILE A 465 -18.45 30.28 -36.44
N ILE A 466 -18.75 31.50 -35.97
CA ILE A 466 -18.50 32.73 -36.73
C ILE A 466 -17.12 33.29 -36.38
N GLN A 467 -16.25 33.45 -37.38
CA GLN A 467 -14.95 34.09 -37.26
C GLN A 467 -15.07 35.60 -37.54
N ILE A 468 -14.64 36.45 -36.61
CA ILE A 468 -14.61 37.90 -36.80
C ILE A 468 -13.18 38.41 -36.59
N THR A 469 -12.65 39.10 -37.60
CA THR A 469 -11.34 39.78 -37.54
C THR A 469 -11.57 41.26 -37.25
N VAL A 470 -11.04 41.77 -36.13
CA VAL A 470 -11.20 43.18 -35.76
C VAL A 470 -9.89 43.95 -36.00
N PRO A 471 -9.89 45.05 -36.77
CA PRO A 471 -8.70 45.89 -36.93
C PRO A 471 -8.37 46.60 -35.61
N GLY A 472 -7.07 46.76 -35.31
CA GLY A 472 -6.54 47.16 -34.01
C GLY A 472 -6.79 48.60 -33.55
N ASN A 473 -7.95 49.21 -33.80
CA ASN A 473 -8.36 50.52 -33.26
C ASN A 473 -9.90 50.72 -33.25
N ALA A 474 -10.69 49.71 -32.86
CA ALA A 474 -12.14 49.85 -32.73
C ALA A 474 -12.65 49.44 -31.33
N CYS A 475 -13.36 50.33 -30.64
CA CYS A 475 -14.13 50.02 -29.44
C CYS A 475 -15.55 49.56 -29.84
N LEU A 476 -15.97 48.39 -29.35
CA LEU A 476 -17.36 47.92 -29.49
C LEU A 476 -18.17 48.25 -28.22
N PRO A 477 -19.41 48.75 -28.33
CA PRO A 477 -20.25 49.03 -27.18
C PRO A 477 -20.82 47.73 -26.60
N SER A 478 -20.57 47.48 -25.31
CA SER A 478 -21.18 46.36 -24.59
C SER A 478 -22.55 46.77 -24.02
N ARG A 479 -23.53 45.87 -24.12
CA ARG A 479 -24.49 45.70 -23.03
C ARG A 479 -24.23 44.30 -22.47
N SER A 480 -24.00 44.26 -21.15
CA SER A 480 -23.71 43.09 -20.31
C SER A 480 -22.39 42.35 -20.55
N CYS A 481 -21.27 42.94 -20.12
CA CYS A 481 -20.26 42.27 -19.28
C CYS A 481 -19.20 43.29 -18.84
N ASN A 482 -18.99 43.42 -17.52
CA ASN A 482 -17.94 44.26 -16.94
C ASN A 482 -16.59 43.54 -17.05
N ILE A 483 -15.83 43.82 -18.11
CA ILE A 483 -14.40 43.53 -18.16
C ILE A 483 -13.73 44.75 -18.80
N TRP A 484 -12.88 45.43 -18.03
CA TRP A 484 -11.97 46.46 -18.55
C TRP A 484 -10.87 45.74 -19.34
N ALA A 485 -10.76 46.03 -20.64
CA ALA A 485 -9.65 45.59 -21.47
C ALA A 485 -8.75 46.79 -21.77
N GLU A 486 -7.50 46.74 -21.30
CA GLU A 486 -6.44 47.66 -21.70
C GLU A 486 -6.16 47.53 -23.20
N CYS A 487 -5.80 48.64 -23.84
CA CYS A 487 -5.56 48.73 -25.28
C CYS A 487 -4.32 47.90 -25.70
N PHE A 488 -4.53 46.75 -26.34
CA PHE A 488 -3.48 46.01 -27.03
C PHE A 488 -3.36 46.46 -28.49
N GLY A 489 -2.22 47.04 -28.86
CA GLY A 489 -1.94 47.61 -30.19
C GLY A 489 -1.62 46.59 -31.30
N ARG A 490 -2.26 45.42 -31.33
CA ARG A 490 -2.08 44.40 -32.41
C ARG A 490 -3.42 43.75 -32.80
N PRO A 491 -3.58 43.26 -34.04
CA PRO A 491 -4.81 42.60 -34.48
C PRO A 491 -5.03 41.26 -33.77
N HIS A 492 -6.28 40.95 -33.42
CA HIS A 492 -6.68 39.72 -32.73
C HIS A 492 -7.82 39.00 -33.46
N THR A 493 -7.90 37.68 -33.31
CA THR A 493 -9.00 36.84 -33.80
C THR A 493 -9.85 36.38 -32.63
N ILE A 494 -11.16 36.63 -32.68
CA ILE A 494 -12.11 36.25 -31.62
C ILE A 494 -13.09 35.23 -32.18
N PHE A 495 -13.27 34.12 -31.46
CA PHE A 495 -14.29 33.13 -31.74
C PHE A 495 -15.49 33.36 -30.81
N PHE A 496 -16.68 33.49 -31.40
CA PHE A 496 -17.90 33.76 -30.64
C PHE A 496 -18.85 32.56 -30.70
N CYS A 497 -19.28 32.06 -29.54
CA CYS A 497 -20.33 31.05 -29.42
C CYS A 497 -21.64 31.73 -28.95
N PRO A 498 -22.69 31.85 -29.79
CA PRO A 498 -23.90 32.60 -29.44
C PRO A 498 -24.71 32.03 -28.27
N ARG A 499 -24.47 30.76 -27.88
CA ARG A 499 -25.27 30.08 -26.84
C ARG A 499 -24.73 30.20 -25.41
N HIS A 500 -23.48 30.61 -25.19
CA HIS A 500 -22.86 30.55 -23.85
C HIS A 500 -22.21 31.83 -23.35
N SER A 501 -22.39 32.98 -24.03
CA SER A 501 -21.83 34.28 -23.59
C SER A 501 -20.33 34.23 -23.22
N LEU A 502 -19.57 33.31 -23.82
CA LEU A 502 -18.13 33.15 -23.59
C LEU A 502 -17.37 33.56 -24.85
N ALA A 503 -16.46 34.52 -24.69
CA ALA A 503 -15.48 34.87 -25.71
C ALA A 503 -14.11 34.35 -25.26
N ILE A 504 -13.44 33.57 -26.11
CA ILE A 504 -12.06 33.14 -25.89
C ILE A 504 -11.18 33.96 -26.84
N CYS A 505 -10.25 34.72 -26.26
CA CYS A 505 -9.31 35.54 -27.00
C CYS A 505 -7.96 34.81 -27.09
N PHE A 506 -7.49 34.50 -28.29
CA PHE A 506 -6.14 33.99 -28.50
C PHE A 506 -5.21 35.14 -28.92
N LEU A 507 -4.11 35.31 -28.17
CA LEU A 507 -2.97 36.11 -28.61
C LEU A 507 -2.14 35.24 -29.57
N CYS A 508 -2.03 35.65 -30.84
CA CYS A 508 -1.08 35.08 -31.79
C CYS A 508 0.30 35.73 -31.66
#